data_AF-C3XVS6-F1
#
_entry.id   AF-C3XVS6-F1
#
_cell.length_a   1.000
_cell.length_b   1.000
_cell.length_c   1.000
_cell.angle_alpha   90.00
_cell.angle_beta   90.00
_cell.angle_gamma   90.00
#
_symmetry.space_group_name_H-M   'P 1'
#
loop_
_entity.id
_entity.type
_entity.pdbx_description
1 polymer ?
#
loop_
_entity_poly.entity_id
_entity_poly.type
_entity_poly.pdbx_seq_one_letter_code
_entity_poly.pdbx_strand_id
1 'polypeptide(L)'
;MSDSTLVAIRDRAARTYPLYNSFGLKLPRSANISRRISAYVGETAYAYSELPIKDLRSHAVYPPKCKICNIAETAYAATECLQVTLLPEDPEDMWHAFNLVAVGDSLRSTTIRKVQNESATGSVSSSKIRTTLTVTIETIDFDTQACVLRVKGRNIQENQYVKMGAYHTLDLELNRKFTLAKECWDAIAIDRIEQACDIEKKADVAALVMQEGLAHLCLVTGSMTVVRAKIETNIPRKRRGSCEQHDKGLGRFYESVMQAILRHVNFEIVKCVLVASPGFVKDQFCEYMFSQAIKTDCKVITENKSKFLLVHSSSGFKHSLKEVLQDPSVTAKLADTKAAGEVKSLEQFYIMLQHEPDRAYYGIKHVESASESEAIETLLISDRLFRAQDVATRRRYVALVEKVKDLGGDVKIFSSLHVSGEQLDQLTGVAAILRFPIPEIDEEDATDSDED
;
A
#
# COMPACT_ATOMS: atom_id res chain seq x y z
N MET A 1 40.23 31.21 23.65
CA MET A 1 39.47 30.38 24.62
C MET A 1 40.45 29.43 25.27
N SER A 2 40.55 29.42 26.59
CA SER A 2 41.53 28.66 27.37
C SER A 2 41.32 27.15 27.27
N ASP A 3 42.41 26.39 27.41
CA ASP A 3 42.47 24.92 27.34
C ASP A 3 41.50 24.19 28.31
N SER A 4 40.99 24.87 29.34
CA SER A 4 39.97 24.34 30.24
C SER A 4 38.62 24.07 29.57
N THR A 5 38.31 24.78 28.48
CA THR A 5 37.01 24.70 27.78
C THR A 5 36.96 23.53 26.79
N LEU A 6 38.11 23.13 26.23
CA LEU A 6 38.23 21.99 25.30
C LEU A 6 38.15 20.64 26.05
N VAL A 7 38.63 20.59 27.29
CA VAL A 7 38.52 19.40 28.16
C VAL A 7 37.06 19.15 28.56
N ALA A 8 36.29 20.21 28.85
CA ALA A 8 34.88 20.10 29.23
C ALA A 8 33.97 19.62 28.08
N ILE A 9 34.31 19.93 26.83
CA ILE A 9 33.55 19.45 25.64
C ILE A 9 33.88 17.99 25.35
N ARG A 10 35.13 17.57 25.60
CA ARG A 10 35.60 16.18 25.39
C ARG A 10 35.00 15.21 26.42
N ASP A 11 34.88 15.62 27.69
CA ASP A 11 34.24 14.82 28.74
C ASP A 11 32.71 14.73 28.61
N ARG A 12 32.08 15.69 27.90
CA ARG A 12 30.63 15.68 27.67
C ARG A 12 30.22 14.77 26.50
N ALA A 13 31.09 14.62 25.49
CA ALA A 13 30.88 13.71 24.37
C ALA A 13 31.11 12.22 24.72
N ALA A 14 31.92 11.93 25.75
CA ALA A 14 32.18 10.56 26.21
C ALA A 14 31.06 9.98 27.11
N ARG A 15 30.12 10.81 27.60
CA ARG A 15 28.98 10.36 28.43
C ARG A 15 27.70 10.05 27.65
N THR A 16 27.64 10.37 26.37
CA THR A 16 26.44 10.22 25.55
C THR A 16 26.40 8.96 24.68
N TYR A 17 27.49 8.18 24.58
CA TYR A 17 27.50 6.93 23.81
C TYR A 17 28.49 5.90 24.40
N PRO A 18 28.03 4.92 25.19
CA PRO A 18 28.81 3.74 25.52
C PRO A 18 28.44 2.64 24.52
N LEU A 19 29.22 2.45 23.45
CA LEU A 19 29.31 1.21 22.66
C LEU A 19 30.09 1.50 21.36
N TYR A 20 31.40 1.65 21.46
CA TYR A 20 32.30 1.36 20.33
C TYR A 20 33.65 0.97 20.91
N ASN A 21 33.71 -0.23 21.47
CA ASN A 21 34.98 -0.83 21.86
C ASN A 21 34.90 -2.35 21.69
N SER A 22 34.78 -2.79 20.44
CA SER A 22 34.90 -4.21 20.09
C SER A 22 35.42 -4.44 18.67
N PHE A 23 36.29 -3.59 18.13
CA PHE A 23 37.12 -3.95 16.98
C PHE A 23 38.48 -3.23 17.07
N GLY A 24 39.48 -3.98 17.52
CA GLY A 24 40.85 -3.51 17.71
C GLY A 24 41.55 -3.20 16.39
N LEU A 25 41.58 -1.93 15.99
CA LEU A 25 42.43 -1.43 14.91
C LEU A 25 43.23 -0.21 15.39
N LYS A 26 44.56 -0.35 15.35
CA LYS A 26 45.56 0.65 15.74
C LYS A 26 45.54 1.85 14.76
N LEU A 27 45.50 3.07 15.29
CA LEU A 27 45.79 4.30 14.54
C LEU A 27 47.32 4.53 14.44
N PRO A 28 47.86 4.94 13.27
CA PRO A 28 49.27 5.27 13.13
C PRO A 28 49.57 6.68 13.70
N ARG A 29 50.74 6.80 14.34
CA ARG A 29 51.33 8.04 14.87
C ARG A 29 52.10 8.79 13.76
N SER A 30 51.84 10.08 13.58
CA SER A 30 52.81 11.18 13.35
C SER A 30 52.08 12.39 12.74
N ALA A 31 51.87 13.47 13.50
CA ALA A 31 52.75 14.64 13.59
C ALA A 31 52.68 15.59 12.36
N ASN A 32 51.91 16.67 12.50
CA ASN A 32 52.36 18.08 12.45
C ASN A 32 51.26 19.01 11.96
N ILE A 33 50.57 19.58 12.95
CA ILE A 33 49.76 20.79 12.87
C ILE A 33 50.72 21.97 12.88
N SER A 34 50.80 22.73 11.80
CA SER A 34 50.99 24.19 11.91
C SER A 34 50.70 24.88 10.59
N ARG A 35 49.89 25.95 10.68
CA ARG A 35 49.57 27.00 9.70
C ARG A 35 48.29 26.82 8.88
N ARG A 36 47.45 27.85 9.04
CA ARG A 36 46.25 28.25 8.26
C ARG A 36 44.90 27.73 8.75
N ILE A 37 44.52 28.12 9.95
CA ILE A 37 43.12 28.47 10.25
C ILE A 37 43.13 29.88 10.84
N SER A 38 43.01 30.89 9.97
CA SER A 38 42.64 32.27 10.29
C SER A 38 42.66 33.06 8.97
N ALA A 39 41.58 33.01 8.20
CA ALA A 39 41.13 34.12 7.36
C ALA A 39 39.76 33.79 6.76
N TYR A 40 38.86 34.77 6.82
CA TYR A 40 37.60 34.91 6.08
C TYR A 40 36.37 34.11 6.54
N VAL A 41 35.77 34.65 7.61
CA VAL A 41 34.33 34.93 7.65
C VAL A 41 34.07 36.09 6.67
N GLY A 42 33.09 35.95 5.76
CA GLY A 42 32.53 37.06 4.99
C GLY A 42 32.30 36.77 3.50
N GLU A 43 31.03 36.72 3.12
CA GLU A 43 30.43 37.01 1.80
C GLU A 43 30.80 36.11 0.59
N THR A 44 29.80 35.44 0.01
CA THR A 44 29.20 35.82 -1.30
C THR A 44 28.24 34.74 -1.80
N ALA A 45 27.15 35.21 -2.41
CA ALA A 45 26.18 34.44 -3.17
C ALA A 45 26.65 34.24 -4.63
N TYR A 46 26.01 33.28 -5.31
CA TYR A 46 25.97 32.99 -6.75
C TYR A 46 27.06 32.10 -7.40
N ALA A 47 26.52 31.14 -8.15
CA ALA A 47 26.97 30.61 -9.46
C ALA A 47 27.50 29.16 -9.52
N TYR A 48 26.83 28.43 -10.42
CA TYR A 48 27.08 27.09 -10.97
C TYR A 48 28.53 26.80 -11.39
N SER A 49 28.98 25.54 -11.28
CA SER A 49 29.67 24.82 -12.36
C SER A 49 29.94 23.35 -12.01
N GLU A 50 29.77 22.50 -13.02
CA GLU A 50 30.02 21.06 -13.07
C GLU A 50 31.53 20.70 -13.12
N LEU A 51 31.83 19.39 -12.92
CA LEU A 51 33.03 18.58 -13.32
C LEU A 51 33.82 17.96 -12.14
N PRO A 52 34.58 16.85 -12.34
CA PRO A 52 34.17 15.51 -12.76
C PRO A 52 34.59 14.40 -11.75
N ILE A 53 33.95 13.23 -11.86
CA ILE A 53 34.16 12.03 -11.05
C ILE A 53 35.43 11.28 -11.49
N LYS A 54 36.34 10.96 -10.55
CA LYS A 54 37.17 9.73 -10.57
C LYS A 54 37.84 9.43 -9.22
N ASP A 55 37.83 8.13 -8.91
CA ASP A 55 38.64 7.40 -7.93
C ASP A 55 38.32 7.52 -6.44
N LEU A 56 37.38 6.66 -5.99
CA LEU A 56 37.60 5.73 -4.87
C LEU A 56 36.50 4.65 -4.88
N ARG A 57 36.82 3.51 -5.51
CA ARG A 57 36.08 2.25 -5.37
C ARG A 57 36.64 1.49 -4.18
N SER A 58 35.86 1.28 -3.14
CA SER A 58 35.81 0.01 -2.39
C SER A 58 34.69 0.02 -1.35
N HIS A 59 33.81 -0.98 -1.48
CA HIS A 59 32.80 -1.44 -0.52
C HIS A 59 31.69 -0.48 -0.07
N ALA A 60 30.70 -0.31 -0.95
CA ALA A 60 29.30 -0.12 -0.56
C ALA A 60 28.40 -0.78 -1.63
N VAL A 61 27.55 -1.72 -1.21
CA VAL A 61 26.51 -2.30 -2.06
C VAL A 61 25.37 -1.29 -2.11
N TYR A 62 25.24 -0.57 -3.22
CA TYR A 62 24.11 0.32 -3.49
C TYR A 62 23.00 -0.46 -4.21
N PRO A 63 21.72 -0.32 -3.83
CA PRO A 63 20.61 -0.62 -4.74
C PRO A 63 20.43 0.53 -5.77
N PRO A 64 19.78 0.26 -6.92
CA PRO A 64 19.74 1.19 -8.05
C PRO A 64 18.94 2.46 -7.76
N LYS A 65 19.44 3.60 -8.26
CA LYS A 65 18.83 4.93 -8.16
C LYS A 65 17.41 4.94 -8.76
N CYS A 66 16.39 5.00 -7.92
CA CYS A 66 15.01 5.29 -8.32
C CYS A 66 14.79 6.81 -8.50
N LYS A 67 14.19 7.20 -9.64
CA LYS A 67 13.97 8.61 -10.04
C LYS A 67 12.82 9.33 -9.31
N ILE A 68 12.19 8.72 -8.30
CA ILE A 68 11.07 9.30 -7.54
C ILE A 68 11.51 9.87 -6.17
N CYS A 69 12.77 9.67 -5.78
CA CYS A 69 13.27 10.07 -4.48
C CYS A 69 14.25 11.25 -4.58
N ASN A 70 13.75 12.48 -4.55
CA ASN A 70 14.49 13.54 -3.85
C ASN A 70 14.18 13.38 -2.35
N ILE A 71 14.67 12.28 -1.78
CA ILE A 71 14.76 12.18 -0.32
C ILE A 71 15.79 13.23 0.06
N ALA A 72 15.34 14.28 0.75
CA ALA A 72 16.23 15.13 1.51
C ALA A 72 16.80 14.26 2.64
N GLU A 73 17.85 13.50 2.35
CA GLU A 73 18.73 12.89 3.34
C GLU A 73 19.51 14.02 4.03
N THR A 74 18.82 14.73 4.91
CA THR A 74 19.44 15.56 5.95
C THR A 74 18.54 15.55 7.17
N ALA A 75 19.15 15.16 8.30
CA ALA A 75 18.63 15.22 9.67
C ALA A 75 17.95 13.96 10.24
N TYR A 76 18.77 12.92 10.51
CA TYR A 76 18.62 12.18 11.77
C TYR A 76 19.30 12.99 12.89
N ALA A 77 18.66 14.06 13.33
CA ALA A 77 18.93 14.73 14.60
C ALA A 77 17.90 15.85 14.81
N ALA A 78 17.23 15.81 15.96
CA ALA A 78 16.36 16.83 16.54
C ALA A 78 14.89 16.87 16.04
N THR A 79 14.03 16.99 17.04
CA THR A 79 12.57 17.10 17.06
C THR A 79 12.05 18.24 16.17
N GLU A 80 11.85 18.01 14.87
CA GLU A 80 11.14 18.94 13.97
C GLU A 80 10.31 18.16 12.95
N CYS A 81 9.08 18.61 12.68
CA CYS A 81 8.10 17.94 11.82
C CYS A 81 8.67 17.58 10.44
N LEU A 82 8.86 16.28 10.18
CA LEU A 82 9.43 15.79 8.93
C LEU A 82 8.40 15.92 7.80
N GLN A 83 8.80 16.55 6.70
CA GLN A 83 7.97 16.72 5.50
C GLN A 83 8.46 15.80 4.38
N VAL A 84 7.55 15.05 3.77
CA VAL A 84 7.85 14.15 2.66
C VAL A 84 7.05 14.58 1.44
N THR A 85 7.72 14.78 0.31
CA THR A 85 7.05 15.08 -0.97
C THR A 85 6.95 13.81 -1.78
N LEU A 86 5.71 13.44 -2.14
CA LEU A 86 5.38 12.21 -2.86
C LEU A 86 4.75 12.55 -4.21
N LEU A 87 4.99 11.70 -5.21
CA LEU A 87 4.39 11.76 -6.53
C LEU A 87 3.70 10.41 -6.80
N PRO A 88 2.36 10.34 -6.75
CA PRO A 88 1.63 9.12 -7.10
C PRO A 88 1.60 8.97 -8.62
N GLU A 89 2.13 7.87 -9.15
CA GLU A 89 2.13 7.58 -10.59
C GLU A 89 0.98 6.62 -10.93
N ASP A 90 0.79 5.60 -10.08
CA ASP A 90 -0.19 4.54 -10.26
C ASP A 90 -1.45 4.73 -9.38
N PRO A 91 -2.60 4.15 -9.79
CA PRO A 91 -3.79 4.09 -8.94
C PRO A 91 -3.55 3.42 -7.58
N GLU A 92 -2.61 2.47 -7.49
CA GLU A 92 -2.22 1.85 -6.22
C GLU A 92 -1.50 2.83 -5.28
N ASP A 93 -0.69 3.74 -5.82
CA ASP A 93 0.03 4.74 -5.02
C ASP A 93 -0.97 5.66 -4.30
N MET A 94 -2.15 5.89 -4.88
CA MET A 94 -3.24 6.63 -4.23
C MET A 94 -3.82 5.90 -3.03
N TRP A 95 -3.88 4.57 -3.07
CA TRP A 95 -4.25 3.75 -1.91
C TRP A 95 -3.18 3.84 -0.81
N HIS A 96 -1.90 3.77 -1.19
CA HIS A 96 -0.81 3.98 -0.24
C HIS A 96 -0.85 5.38 0.37
N ALA A 97 -1.10 6.42 -0.43
CA ALA A 97 -1.25 7.79 0.04
C ALA A 97 -2.43 7.93 1.02
N PHE A 98 -3.59 7.34 0.71
CA PHE A 98 -4.75 7.34 1.60
C PHE A 98 -4.43 6.72 2.96
N ASN A 99 -3.66 5.63 2.96
CA ASN A 99 -3.23 4.94 4.16
C ASN A 99 -2.11 5.66 4.94
N LEU A 100 -1.42 6.63 4.33
CA LEU A 100 -0.41 7.46 4.98
C LEU A 100 -1.03 8.70 5.62
N VAL A 101 -1.98 9.34 4.94
CA VAL A 101 -2.60 10.58 5.40
C VAL A 101 -3.46 10.33 6.63
N ALA A 102 -3.28 11.10 7.71
CA ALA A 102 -4.09 11.02 8.92
C ALA A 102 -4.71 12.37 9.29
N VAL A 103 -5.78 12.32 10.10
CA VAL A 103 -6.43 13.52 10.63
C VAL A 103 -5.48 14.23 11.58
N GLY A 104 -5.38 15.56 11.47
CA GLY A 104 -4.45 16.40 12.23
C GLY A 104 -3.13 16.69 11.50
N ASP A 105 -2.75 15.87 10.52
CA ASP A 105 -1.56 16.13 9.71
C ASP A 105 -1.76 17.35 8.80
N SER A 106 -0.66 17.88 8.27
CA SER A 106 -0.70 18.96 7.28
C SER A 106 -0.31 18.48 5.89
N LEU A 107 -1.12 18.87 4.90
CA LEU A 107 -0.97 18.48 3.50
C LEU A 107 -0.85 19.73 2.62
N ARG A 108 0.17 19.75 1.78
CA ARG A 108 0.39 20.81 0.79
C ARG A 108 0.24 20.26 -0.61
N SER A 109 -0.70 20.82 -1.37
CA SER A 109 -0.97 20.41 -2.75
C SER A 109 -1.42 21.58 -3.62
N THR A 110 -1.35 21.42 -4.94
CA THR A 110 -1.87 22.37 -5.92
C THR A 110 -3.36 22.15 -6.13
N THR A 111 -4.18 23.20 -6.01
CA THR A 111 -5.61 23.16 -6.36
C THR A 111 -6.02 24.30 -7.26
N ILE A 112 -7.24 24.20 -7.79
CA ILE A 112 -7.87 25.24 -8.59
C ILE A 112 -9.01 25.82 -7.78
N ARG A 113 -8.98 27.13 -7.55
CA ARG A 113 -10.02 27.86 -6.83
C ARG A 113 -10.67 28.88 -7.74
N LYS A 114 -12.01 28.98 -7.68
CA LYS A 114 -12.74 30.09 -8.29
C LYS A 114 -12.65 31.29 -7.34
N VAL A 115 -12.02 32.36 -7.80
CA VAL A 115 -11.90 33.62 -7.06
C VAL A 115 -12.86 34.62 -7.69
N GLN A 116 -13.68 35.25 -6.85
CA GLN A 116 -14.54 36.34 -7.25
C GLN A 116 -13.82 37.66 -6.95
N ASN A 117 -13.58 38.45 -7.97
CA ASN A 117 -13.00 39.78 -7.85
C ASN A 117 -14.11 40.80 -8.14
N GLU A 118 -14.37 41.68 -7.18
CA GLU A 118 -15.25 42.83 -7.35
C GLU A 118 -14.40 44.02 -7.80
N SER A 119 -14.69 44.53 -9.01
CA SER A 119 -14.08 45.76 -9.50
C SER A 119 -14.69 46.98 -8.81
N ALA A 120 -13.96 48.11 -8.76
CA ALA A 120 -14.44 49.37 -8.17
C ALA A 120 -15.75 49.90 -8.78
N THR A 121 -16.10 49.44 -9.98
CA THR A 121 -17.36 49.73 -10.69
C THR A 121 -18.54 48.81 -10.30
N GLY A 122 -18.36 47.90 -9.34
CA GLY A 122 -19.40 46.98 -8.86
C GLY A 122 -19.61 45.73 -9.72
N SER A 123 -18.86 45.57 -10.81
CA SER A 123 -18.92 44.37 -11.66
C SER A 123 -18.19 43.20 -11.00
N VAL A 124 -18.89 42.07 -10.81
CA VAL A 124 -18.31 40.83 -10.28
C VAL A 124 -17.73 40.01 -11.43
N SER A 125 -16.42 39.79 -11.42
CA SER A 125 -15.76 38.89 -12.37
C SER A 125 -15.28 37.63 -11.63
N SER A 126 -15.45 36.46 -12.23
CA SER A 126 -14.98 35.21 -11.63
C SER A 126 -13.90 34.57 -12.49
N SER A 127 -12.73 34.36 -11.91
CA SER A 127 -11.59 33.69 -12.54
C SER A 127 -11.25 32.39 -11.80
N LYS A 128 -10.78 31.37 -12.53
CA LYS A 128 -10.27 30.14 -11.95
C LYS A 128 -8.75 30.26 -11.86
N ILE A 129 -8.20 30.20 -10.65
CA ILE A 129 -6.77 30.39 -10.40
C ILE A 129 -6.22 29.10 -9.80
N ARG A 130 -5.07 28.64 -10.29
CA ARG A 130 -4.32 27.52 -9.72
C ARG A 130 -3.42 28.05 -8.61
N THR A 131 -3.50 27.46 -7.43
CA THR A 131 -2.79 27.92 -6.24
C THR A 131 -2.36 26.73 -5.39
N THR A 132 -1.20 26.82 -4.73
CA THR A 132 -0.78 25.82 -3.74
C THR A 132 -1.32 26.17 -2.36
N LEU A 133 -2.04 25.25 -1.72
CA LEU A 133 -2.60 25.45 -0.39
C LEU A 133 -2.02 24.42 0.57
N THR A 134 -1.78 24.86 1.81
CA THR A 134 -1.29 24.03 2.91
C THR A 134 -2.41 23.92 3.93
N VAL A 135 -2.95 22.71 4.07
CA VAL A 135 -4.22 22.46 4.76
C VAL A 135 -4.00 21.49 5.93
N THR A 136 -4.57 21.78 7.10
CA THR A 136 -4.69 20.82 8.22
C THR A 136 -5.83 19.88 7.93
N ILE A 137 -5.58 18.58 7.98
CA ILE A 137 -6.51 17.55 7.53
C ILE A 137 -7.55 17.30 8.62
N GLU A 138 -8.83 17.46 8.27
CA GLU A 138 -9.95 17.13 9.15
C GLU A 138 -10.66 15.85 8.71
N THR A 139 -10.84 15.67 7.39
CA THR A 139 -11.60 14.56 6.82
C THR A 139 -10.93 14.07 5.54
N ILE A 140 -10.99 12.75 5.33
CA ILE A 140 -10.30 12.05 4.23
C ILE A 140 -11.31 11.11 3.59
N ASP A 141 -11.54 11.28 2.30
CA ASP A 141 -12.44 10.45 1.51
C ASP A 141 -11.67 9.83 0.34
N PHE A 142 -11.77 8.51 0.18
CA PHE A 142 -11.13 7.79 -0.92
C PHE A 142 -12.18 7.13 -1.81
N ASP A 143 -12.14 7.44 -3.10
CA ASP A 143 -12.96 6.77 -4.10
C ASP A 143 -12.17 5.63 -4.75
N THR A 144 -12.58 4.39 -4.48
CA THR A 144 -11.93 3.16 -4.99
C THR A 144 -12.06 2.99 -6.50
N GLN A 145 -13.12 3.50 -7.13
CA GLN A 145 -13.34 3.34 -8.58
C GLN A 145 -12.62 4.43 -9.36
N ALA A 146 -12.74 5.67 -8.91
CA ALA A 146 -12.06 6.80 -9.53
C ALA A 146 -10.56 6.87 -9.16
N CYS A 147 -10.14 6.18 -8.09
CA CYS A 147 -8.79 6.22 -7.53
C CYS A 147 -8.38 7.66 -7.18
N VAL A 148 -9.32 8.46 -6.67
CA VAL A 148 -9.11 9.86 -6.28
C VAL A 148 -9.22 9.97 -4.77
N LEU A 149 -8.22 10.63 -4.16
CA LEU A 149 -8.18 10.92 -2.73
C LEU A 149 -8.58 12.38 -2.51
N ARG A 150 -9.68 12.60 -1.80
CA ARG A 150 -10.16 13.93 -1.42
C ARG A 150 -9.83 14.19 0.04
N VAL A 151 -9.19 15.31 0.29
CA VAL A 151 -8.74 15.69 1.63
C VAL A 151 -9.32 17.04 1.96
N LYS A 152 -10.23 17.10 2.94
CA LYS A 152 -10.84 18.35 3.38
C LYS A 152 -10.21 18.81 4.69
N GLY A 153 -9.99 20.12 4.77
CA GLY A 153 -9.38 20.72 5.94
C GLY A 153 -9.32 22.25 5.91
N ARG A 154 -8.58 22.83 6.86
CA ARG A 154 -8.43 24.28 7.02
C ARG A 154 -7.05 24.78 6.57
N ASN A 155 -7.03 25.91 5.88
CA ASN A 155 -5.78 26.53 5.44
C ASN A 155 -4.95 27.05 6.63
N ILE A 156 -3.68 26.62 6.72
CA ILE A 156 -2.74 26.98 7.81
C ILE A 156 -1.82 28.14 7.41
N GLN A 157 -1.53 28.29 6.11
CA GLN A 157 -0.60 29.28 5.60
C GLN A 157 -1.34 30.38 4.85
N GLU A 158 -0.88 31.62 5.00
CA GLU A 158 -1.51 32.73 4.32
C GLU A 158 -1.35 32.58 2.80
N ASN A 159 -2.41 32.92 2.07
CA ASN A 159 -2.39 32.86 0.62
C ASN A 159 -3.11 34.08 0.05
N GLN A 160 -2.64 34.57 -1.09
CA GLN A 160 -3.17 35.74 -1.78
C GLN A 160 -4.68 35.61 -2.07
N TYR A 161 -5.16 34.38 -2.29
CA TYR A 161 -6.54 34.10 -2.67
C TYR A 161 -7.38 33.41 -1.60
N VAL A 162 -6.77 32.98 -0.49
CA VAL A 162 -7.43 32.17 0.54
C VAL A 162 -7.06 32.69 1.92
N LYS A 163 -8.10 33.11 2.66
CA LYS A 163 -7.96 33.54 4.05
C LYS A 163 -7.43 32.40 4.93
N MET A 164 -6.66 32.76 5.95
CA MET A 164 -6.24 31.86 7.01
C MET A 164 -7.45 31.20 7.68
N GLY A 165 -7.37 29.90 7.94
CA GLY A 165 -8.44 29.12 8.56
C GLY A 165 -9.63 28.81 7.65
N ALA A 166 -9.64 29.27 6.39
CA ALA A 166 -10.72 28.95 5.47
C ALA A 166 -10.70 27.46 5.07
N TYR A 167 -11.89 26.88 4.98
CA TYR A 167 -12.07 25.50 4.54
C TYR A 167 -11.77 25.33 3.04
N HIS A 168 -11.10 24.24 2.73
CA HIS A 168 -10.86 23.81 1.36
C HIS A 168 -10.75 22.29 1.25
N THR A 169 -11.17 21.76 0.11
CA THR A 169 -11.00 20.35 -0.24
C THR A 169 -9.91 20.25 -1.30
N LEU A 170 -8.84 19.52 -0.98
CA LEU A 170 -7.76 19.18 -1.88
C LEU A 170 -8.09 17.84 -2.56
N ASP A 171 -8.26 17.87 -3.87
CA ASP A 171 -8.36 16.65 -4.67
C ASP A 171 -6.94 16.27 -5.13
N LEU A 172 -6.43 15.15 -4.62
CA LEU A 172 -5.15 14.59 -5.05
C LEU A 172 -5.37 13.81 -6.35
N GLU A 173 -4.58 14.14 -7.37
CA GLU A 173 -4.62 13.53 -8.69
C GLU A 173 -3.32 12.77 -8.96
N LEU A 174 -3.40 11.76 -9.83
CA LEU A 174 -2.22 11.07 -10.36
C LEU A 174 -1.27 12.04 -11.05
N ASN A 175 0.02 11.76 -10.98
CA ASN A 175 1.12 12.54 -11.55
C ASN A 175 1.21 13.99 -11.02
N ARG A 176 0.60 14.29 -9.87
CA ARG A 176 0.76 15.56 -9.18
C ARG A 176 1.45 15.38 -7.83
N LYS A 177 2.55 16.11 -7.64
CA LYS A 177 3.27 16.09 -6.36
C LYS A 177 2.43 16.71 -5.24
N PHE A 178 2.46 16.07 -4.09
CA PHE A 178 1.94 16.62 -2.84
C PHE A 178 2.98 16.46 -1.74
N THR A 179 2.97 17.35 -0.77
CA THR A 179 3.87 17.29 0.39
C THR A 179 3.05 17.00 1.63
N LEU A 180 3.34 15.89 2.30
CA LEU A 180 2.73 15.50 3.56
C LEU A 180 3.70 15.82 4.69
N ALA A 181 3.22 16.53 5.71
CA ALA A 181 3.98 16.77 6.93
C ALA A 181 3.22 16.21 8.12
N LYS A 182 3.91 15.33 8.84
CA LYS A 182 3.42 14.66 10.04
C LYS A 182 4.23 15.09 11.24
N GLU A 183 3.61 15.02 12.42
CA GLU A 183 4.32 15.23 13.68
C GLU A 183 5.25 14.04 13.98
N CYS A 184 4.77 12.80 13.78
CA CYS A 184 5.57 11.59 13.90
C CYS A 184 5.43 10.71 12.66
N TRP A 185 6.57 10.20 12.18
CA TRP A 185 6.62 9.18 11.15
C TRP A 185 6.88 7.83 11.80
N ASP A 186 5.86 6.97 11.80
CA ASP A 186 5.95 5.62 12.34
C ASP A 186 6.77 4.72 11.40
N ALA A 187 7.44 3.68 11.91
CA ALA A 187 8.20 2.73 11.09
C ALA A 187 7.33 2.06 10.02
N ILE A 188 6.05 1.79 10.35
CA ILE A 188 5.05 1.23 9.42
C ILE A 188 4.75 2.18 8.25
N ALA A 189 4.75 3.49 8.49
CA ALA A 189 4.51 4.47 7.44
C ALA A 189 5.70 4.55 6.47
N ILE A 190 6.92 4.40 6.99
CA ILE A 190 8.14 4.38 6.18
C ILE A 190 8.19 3.09 5.33
N ASP A 191 8.01 1.92 5.96
CA ASP A 191 7.93 0.62 5.27
C ASP A 191 6.86 0.63 4.16
N ARG A 192 5.72 1.29 4.40
CA ARG A 192 4.68 1.47 3.38
C ARG A 192 5.12 2.33 2.19
N ILE A 193 5.90 3.39 2.41
CA ILE A 193 6.47 4.20 1.32
C ILE A 193 7.47 3.36 0.52
N GLU A 194 8.35 2.62 1.20
CA GLU A 194 9.31 1.74 0.55
C GLU A 194 8.62 0.67 -0.30
N GLN A 195 7.56 0.05 0.22
CA GLN A 195 6.74 -0.91 -0.51
C GLN A 195 6.08 -0.31 -1.75
N ALA A 196 5.61 0.95 -1.69
CA ALA A 196 5.01 1.63 -2.83
C ALA A 196 6.04 2.00 -3.90
N CYS A 197 7.29 2.27 -3.51
CA CYS A 197 8.38 2.59 -4.44
C CYS A 197 8.97 1.36 -5.15
N ASP A 198 8.78 0.16 -4.60
CA ASP A 198 9.35 -1.07 -5.13
C ASP A 198 8.58 -1.59 -6.36
N ILE A 199 9.19 -1.48 -7.54
CA ILE A 199 8.59 -1.86 -8.83
C ILE A 199 8.49 -3.39 -8.97
N GLU A 200 9.41 -4.16 -8.37
CA GLU A 200 9.44 -5.62 -8.55
C GLU A 200 8.20 -6.31 -7.95
N LYS A 201 7.62 -5.69 -6.92
CA LYS A 201 6.40 -6.16 -6.25
C LYS A 201 5.10 -5.75 -6.95
N LYS A 202 5.16 -4.85 -7.95
CA LYS A 202 4.00 -4.40 -8.73
C LYS A 202 3.69 -5.42 -9.83
N ALA A 203 2.97 -6.47 -9.46
CA ALA A 203 2.58 -7.55 -10.37
C ALA A 203 1.05 -7.67 -10.42
N ASP A 204 0.45 -7.14 -11.48
CA ASP A 204 -1.00 -7.21 -11.67
C ASP A 204 -1.44 -8.55 -12.26
N VAL A 205 -2.51 -9.09 -11.69
CA VAL A 205 -3.18 -10.31 -12.14
C VAL A 205 -4.61 -9.94 -12.50
N ALA A 206 -5.01 -10.22 -13.75
CA ALA A 206 -6.41 -10.10 -14.12
C ALA A 206 -7.12 -11.41 -13.76
N ALA A 207 -8.28 -11.32 -13.10
CA ALA A 207 -9.10 -12.47 -12.75
C ALA A 207 -10.51 -12.28 -13.29
N LEU A 208 -10.94 -13.18 -14.17
CA LEU A 208 -12.29 -13.30 -14.66
C LEU A 208 -12.97 -14.46 -13.94
N VAL A 209 -13.92 -14.14 -13.06
CA VAL A 209 -14.77 -15.14 -12.41
C VAL A 209 -16.12 -15.13 -13.14
N MET A 210 -16.59 -16.28 -13.58
CA MET A 210 -17.79 -16.38 -14.41
C MET A 210 -18.69 -17.54 -14.03
N GLN A 211 -19.98 -17.35 -14.27
CA GLN A 211 -21.05 -18.34 -14.22
C GLN A 211 -21.98 -18.07 -15.41
N GLU A 212 -22.86 -19.01 -15.76
CA GLU A 212 -23.89 -18.76 -16.77
C GLU A 212 -24.73 -17.53 -16.39
N GLY A 213 -24.58 -16.45 -17.16
CA GLY A 213 -25.33 -15.20 -17.02
C GLY A 213 -24.70 -14.15 -16.09
N LEU A 214 -23.56 -14.44 -15.46
CA LEU A 214 -22.87 -13.49 -14.59
C LEU A 214 -21.36 -13.62 -14.74
N ALA A 215 -20.67 -12.51 -15.00
CA ALA A 215 -19.22 -12.46 -15.03
C ALA A 215 -18.69 -11.22 -14.28
N HIS A 216 -17.65 -11.43 -13.50
CA HIS A 216 -16.91 -10.41 -12.78
C HIS A 216 -15.47 -10.37 -13.28
N LEU A 217 -15.10 -9.25 -13.91
CA LEU A 217 -13.73 -8.97 -14.30
C LEU A 217 -13.08 -8.13 -13.19
N CYS A 218 -12.12 -8.73 -12.51
CA CYS A 218 -11.37 -8.15 -11.42
C CYS A 218 -9.91 -7.94 -11.83
N LEU A 219 -9.32 -6.84 -11.38
CA LEU A 219 -7.88 -6.64 -11.40
C LEU A 219 -7.38 -6.80 -9.96
N VAL A 220 -6.56 -7.82 -9.74
CA VAL A 220 -5.90 -8.09 -8.47
C VAL A 220 -4.51 -7.48 -8.56
N THR A 221 -4.33 -6.40 -7.83
CA THR A 221 -3.02 -5.76 -7.68
C THR A 221 -2.36 -6.24 -6.38
N GLY A 222 -1.17 -5.75 -6.06
CA GLY A 222 -0.45 -6.15 -4.84
C GLY A 222 -1.19 -5.79 -3.56
N SER A 223 -1.92 -4.66 -3.56
CA SER A 223 -2.60 -4.14 -2.37
C SER A 223 -4.13 -4.06 -2.50
N MET A 224 -4.73 -4.25 -3.68
CA MET A 224 -6.19 -4.12 -3.82
C MET A 224 -6.78 -5.07 -4.85
N THR A 225 -8.07 -5.39 -4.71
CA THR A 225 -8.84 -6.10 -5.75
C THR A 225 -9.96 -5.21 -6.26
N VAL A 226 -9.79 -4.71 -7.48
CA VAL A 226 -10.74 -3.79 -8.11
C VAL A 226 -11.62 -4.54 -9.10
N VAL A 227 -12.93 -4.50 -8.89
CA VAL A 227 -13.90 -4.98 -9.88
C VAL A 227 -14.03 -3.93 -10.98
N ARG A 228 -13.53 -4.24 -12.18
CA ARG A 228 -13.56 -3.32 -13.33
C ARG A 228 -14.85 -3.41 -14.11
N ALA A 229 -15.40 -4.61 -14.26
CA ALA A 229 -16.66 -4.82 -14.94
C ALA A 229 -17.49 -5.93 -14.28
N LYS A 230 -18.79 -5.67 -14.15
CA LYS A 230 -19.81 -6.66 -13.84
C LYS A 230 -20.70 -6.82 -15.06
N ILE A 231 -20.80 -8.02 -15.59
CA ILE A 231 -21.64 -8.35 -16.74
C ILE A 231 -22.72 -9.29 -16.25
N GLU A 232 -23.97 -8.89 -16.44
CA GLU A 232 -25.13 -9.67 -16.04
C GLU A 232 -26.05 -9.79 -17.26
N THR A 233 -26.28 -11.02 -17.71
CA THR A 233 -27.15 -11.33 -18.84
C THR A 233 -28.12 -12.43 -18.44
N ASN A 234 -29.40 -12.24 -18.76
CA ASN A 234 -30.40 -13.27 -18.50
C ASN A 234 -30.33 -14.33 -19.61
N ILE A 235 -29.74 -15.48 -19.29
CA ILE A 235 -29.64 -16.61 -20.23
C ILE A 235 -30.89 -17.49 -20.07
N PRO A 236 -31.69 -17.68 -21.14
CA PRO A 236 -32.88 -18.51 -21.07
C PRO A 236 -32.49 -19.97 -20.80
N ARG A 237 -33.21 -20.63 -19.89
CA ARG A 237 -32.97 -22.05 -19.56
C ARG A 237 -33.28 -22.95 -20.76
N LYS A 238 -32.52 -24.04 -20.90
CA LYS A 238 -32.76 -25.07 -21.93
C LYS A 238 -34.16 -25.67 -21.76
N ARG A 239 -35.01 -25.54 -22.79
CA ARG A 239 -36.33 -26.19 -22.88
C ARG A 239 -36.30 -27.25 -23.98
N ARG A 240 -37.06 -28.34 -23.82
CA ARG A 240 -37.26 -29.34 -24.88
C ARG A 240 -37.81 -28.64 -26.14
N GLY A 241 -37.03 -28.63 -27.22
CA GLY A 241 -37.41 -28.06 -28.52
C GLY A 241 -36.85 -26.66 -28.84
N SER A 242 -36.18 -25.97 -27.92
CA SER A 242 -35.59 -24.65 -28.20
C SER A 242 -34.24 -24.45 -27.48
N CYS A 243 -33.24 -25.21 -27.90
CA CYS A 243 -31.86 -25.05 -27.43
C CYS A 243 -31.15 -23.87 -28.11
N GLU A 244 -31.56 -23.50 -29.33
CA GLU A 244 -30.91 -22.42 -30.11
C GLU A 244 -30.95 -21.05 -29.42
N GLN A 245 -32.03 -20.75 -28.68
CA GLN A 245 -32.14 -19.47 -27.96
C GLN A 245 -31.16 -19.38 -26.80
N HIS A 246 -30.90 -20.50 -26.14
CA HIS A 246 -29.92 -20.60 -25.07
C HIS A 246 -28.50 -20.42 -25.61
N ASP A 247 -28.16 -21.11 -26.70
CA ASP A 247 -26.83 -21.02 -27.32
C ASP A 247 -26.55 -19.62 -27.88
N LYS A 248 -27.56 -18.96 -28.48
CA LYS A 248 -27.47 -17.55 -28.89
C LYS A 248 -27.30 -16.60 -27.70
N GLY A 249 -27.95 -16.90 -26.58
CA GLY A 249 -27.79 -16.15 -25.32
C GLY A 249 -26.37 -16.24 -24.77
N LEU A 250 -25.80 -17.45 -24.73
CA LEU A 250 -24.41 -17.70 -24.33
C LEU A 250 -23.42 -16.99 -25.25
N GLY A 251 -23.63 -17.03 -26.58
CA GLY A 251 -22.77 -16.33 -27.54
C GLY A 251 -22.70 -14.82 -27.28
N ARG A 252 -23.84 -14.17 -27.02
CA ARG A 252 -23.89 -12.74 -26.66
C ARG A 252 -23.22 -12.42 -25.33
N PHE A 253 -23.36 -13.33 -24.36
CA PHE A 253 -22.70 -13.21 -23.07
C PHE A 253 -21.17 -13.27 -23.23
N TYR A 254 -20.66 -14.28 -23.92
CA TYR A 254 -19.23 -14.41 -24.18
C TYR A 254 -18.64 -13.26 -24.99
N GLU A 255 -19.39 -12.73 -25.97
CA GLU A 255 -18.98 -11.53 -26.71
C GLU A 255 -18.85 -10.31 -25.77
N SER A 256 -19.82 -10.11 -24.87
CA SER A 256 -19.79 -9.02 -23.89
C SER A 256 -18.60 -9.15 -22.92
N VAL A 257 -18.30 -10.38 -22.48
CA VAL A 257 -17.13 -10.68 -21.62
C VAL A 257 -15.83 -10.40 -22.36
N MET A 258 -15.69 -10.86 -23.61
CA MET A 258 -14.51 -10.60 -24.43
C MET A 258 -14.27 -9.10 -24.63
N GLN A 259 -15.34 -8.33 -24.90
CA GLN A 259 -15.26 -6.87 -25.03
C GLN A 259 -14.82 -6.20 -23.72
N ALA A 260 -15.27 -6.68 -22.57
CA ALA A 260 -14.84 -6.14 -21.28
C ALA A 260 -13.37 -6.40 -20.99
N ILE A 261 -12.85 -7.60 -21.30
CA ILE A 261 -11.43 -7.91 -21.16
C ILE A 261 -10.59 -6.93 -22.01
N LEU A 262 -10.95 -6.74 -23.28
CA LEU A 262 -10.23 -5.84 -24.18
C LEU A 262 -10.25 -4.37 -23.74
N ARG A 263 -11.32 -3.92 -23.07
CA ARG A 263 -11.44 -2.54 -22.58
C ARG A 263 -10.69 -2.28 -21.28
N HIS A 264 -10.64 -3.27 -20.39
CA HIS A 264 -10.20 -3.04 -19.01
C HIS A 264 -8.87 -3.72 -18.66
N VAL A 265 -8.41 -4.70 -19.44
CA VAL A 265 -7.16 -5.41 -19.18
C VAL A 265 -6.08 -4.92 -20.12
N ASN A 266 -5.02 -4.33 -19.56
CA ASN A 266 -3.79 -4.07 -20.31
C ASN A 266 -2.87 -5.30 -20.19
N PHE A 267 -2.69 -6.01 -21.31
CA PHE A 267 -1.89 -7.24 -21.36
C PHE A 267 -0.38 -7.00 -21.27
N GLU A 268 0.10 -5.77 -21.41
CA GLU A 268 1.53 -5.45 -21.24
C GLU A 268 1.93 -5.47 -19.76
N ILE A 269 1.06 -4.96 -18.88
CA ILE A 269 1.29 -4.84 -17.44
C ILE A 269 0.96 -6.17 -16.73
N VAL A 270 -0.12 -6.83 -17.15
CA VAL A 270 -0.63 -8.02 -16.48
C VAL A 270 0.25 -9.25 -16.76
N LYS A 271 0.66 -9.95 -15.69
CA LYS A 271 1.46 -11.18 -15.79
C LYS A 271 0.63 -12.36 -16.30
N CYS A 272 -0.55 -12.58 -15.74
CA CYS A 272 -1.45 -13.65 -16.16
C CYS A 272 -2.93 -13.25 -16.03
N VAL A 273 -3.78 -13.93 -16.80
CA VAL A 273 -5.23 -13.78 -16.80
C VAL A 273 -5.85 -15.08 -16.31
N LEU A 274 -6.40 -15.07 -15.11
CA LEU A 274 -7.13 -16.20 -14.54
C LEU A 274 -8.55 -16.21 -15.08
N VAL A 275 -9.01 -17.35 -15.59
CA VAL A 275 -10.38 -17.58 -16.02
C VAL A 275 -10.95 -18.69 -15.17
N ALA A 276 -11.89 -18.33 -14.31
CA ALA A 276 -12.46 -19.21 -13.30
C ALA A 276 -13.97 -19.36 -13.49
N SER A 277 -14.45 -20.60 -13.49
CA SER A 277 -15.88 -20.88 -13.54
C SER A 277 -16.24 -22.19 -12.83
N PRO A 278 -17.50 -22.35 -12.36
CA PRO A 278 -18.03 -23.65 -12.02
C PRO A 278 -18.29 -24.47 -13.29
N GLY A 279 -17.84 -25.73 -13.31
CA GLY A 279 -18.04 -26.64 -14.44
C GLY A 279 -17.25 -26.25 -15.69
N PHE A 280 -17.88 -26.36 -16.86
CA PHE A 280 -17.24 -26.29 -18.19
C PHE A 280 -17.32 -24.91 -18.87
N VAL A 281 -17.86 -23.89 -18.19
CA VAL A 281 -18.12 -22.57 -18.80
C VAL A 281 -16.83 -21.87 -19.21
N LYS A 282 -15.77 -21.97 -18.40
CA LYS A 282 -14.43 -21.43 -18.69
C LYS A 282 -13.81 -22.03 -19.95
N ASP A 283 -13.98 -23.32 -20.16
CA ASP A 283 -13.38 -24.04 -21.29
C ASP A 283 -14.08 -23.61 -22.58
N GLN A 284 -15.42 -23.61 -22.56
CA GLN A 284 -16.24 -23.11 -23.67
C GLN A 284 -15.95 -21.64 -24.00
N PHE A 285 -15.80 -20.80 -22.98
CA PHE A 285 -15.47 -19.39 -23.16
C PHE A 285 -14.09 -19.21 -23.78
N CYS A 286 -13.07 -19.92 -23.31
CA CYS A 286 -11.72 -19.84 -23.88
C CYS A 286 -11.68 -20.33 -25.34
N GLU A 287 -12.37 -21.42 -25.67
CA GLU A 287 -12.52 -21.88 -27.05
C GLU A 287 -13.22 -20.84 -27.93
N TYR A 288 -14.31 -20.24 -27.44
CA TYR A 288 -15.02 -19.17 -28.14
C TYR A 288 -14.13 -17.94 -28.36
N MET A 289 -13.42 -17.49 -27.32
CA MET A 289 -12.53 -16.33 -27.35
C MET A 289 -11.38 -16.53 -28.36
N PHE A 290 -10.74 -17.70 -28.37
CA PHE A 290 -9.68 -17.98 -29.34
C PHE A 290 -10.20 -18.13 -30.77
N SER A 291 -11.36 -18.77 -30.95
CA SER A 291 -12.02 -18.86 -32.25
C SER A 291 -12.37 -17.47 -32.80
N GLN A 292 -12.86 -16.58 -31.95
CA GLN A 292 -13.22 -15.22 -32.34
C GLN A 292 -11.98 -14.35 -32.57
N ALA A 293 -10.93 -14.50 -31.77
CA ALA A 293 -9.66 -13.81 -31.97
C ALA A 293 -9.03 -14.12 -33.33
N ILE A 294 -9.15 -15.37 -33.81
CA ILE A 294 -8.69 -15.77 -35.15
C ILE A 294 -9.57 -15.14 -36.25
N LYS A 295 -10.89 -15.09 -36.06
CA LYS A 295 -11.82 -14.49 -37.02
C LYS A 295 -11.65 -12.98 -37.16
N THR A 296 -11.39 -12.29 -36.05
CA THR A 296 -11.26 -10.82 -35.99
C THR A 296 -9.80 -10.36 -36.15
N ASP A 297 -8.85 -11.29 -36.30
CA ASP A 297 -7.40 -11.06 -36.37
C ASP A 297 -6.88 -10.16 -35.22
N CYS A 298 -7.37 -10.39 -34.01
CA CYS A 298 -6.95 -9.65 -32.83
C CYS A 298 -5.58 -10.15 -32.35
N LYS A 299 -4.52 -9.41 -32.71
CA LYS A 299 -3.13 -9.71 -32.32
C LYS A 299 -2.92 -9.78 -30.81
N VAL A 300 -3.54 -8.86 -30.05
CA VAL A 300 -3.39 -8.76 -28.58
C VAL A 300 -3.72 -10.06 -27.85
N ILE A 301 -4.84 -10.72 -28.20
CA ILE A 301 -5.25 -11.99 -27.57
C ILE A 301 -4.39 -13.15 -28.09
N THR A 302 -4.02 -13.11 -29.37
CA THR A 302 -3.28 -14.19 -30.04
C THR A 302 -1.83 -14.29 -29.55
N GLU A 303 -1.18 -13.16 -29.31
CA GLU A 303 0.17 -13.08 -28.76
C GLU A 303 0.20 -13.48 -27.27
N ASN A 304 -0.86 -13.14 -26.51
CA ASN A 304 -0.95 -13.38 -25.08
C ASN A 304 -1.69 -14.68 -24.69
N LYS A 305 -1.82 -15.65 -25.62
CA LYS A 305 -2.52 -16.92 -25.34
C LYS A 305 -1.95 -17.68 -24.14
N SER A 306 -0.62 -17.63 -23.95
CA SER A 306 0.07 -18.30 -22.84
C SER A 306 -0.25 -17.71 -21.46
N LYS A 307 -0.75 -16.47 -21.41
CA LYS A 307 -1.10 -15.80 -20.15
C LYS A 307 -2.44 -16.25 -19.58
N PHE A 308 -3.31 -16.87 -20.38
CA PHE A 308 -4.62 -17.35 -19.93
C PHE A 308 -4.48 -18.66 -19.17
N LEU A 309 -5.01 -18.69 -17.94
CA LEU A 309 -5.00 -19.85 -17.06
C LEU A 309 -6.44 -20.20 -16.67
N LEU A 310 -6.80 -21.46 -16.89
CA LEU A 310 -8.10 -22.01 -16.55
C LEU A 310 -8.08 -22.54 -15.12
N VAL A 311 -8.98 -22.05 -14.27
CA VAL A 311 -9.03 -22.41 -12.84
C VAL A 311 -10.44 -22.86 -12.47
N HIS A 312 -10.57 -23.77 -11.51
CA HIS A 312 -11.89 -24.13 -10.99
C HIS A 312 -12.38 -23.05 -10.01
N SER A 313 -13.70 -22.81 -9.97
CA SER A 313 -14.30 -21.99 -8.92
C SER A 313 -15.69 -22.52 -8.58
N SER A 314 -16.07 -22.43 -7.30
CA SER A 314 -17.40 -22.80 -6.82
C SER A 314 -18.53 -21.92 -7.37
N SER A 315 -18.31 -20.61 -7.53
CA SER A 315 -19.33 -19.66 -8.00
C SER A 315 -18.79 -18.55 -8.91
N GLY A 316 -19.68 -17.83 -9.60
CA GLY A 316 -19.32 -16.70 -10.46
C GLY A 316 -19.02 -15.38 -9.75
N PHE A 317 -19.13 -15.29 -8.41
CA PHE A 317 -19.09 -14.03 -7.66
C PHE A 317 -17.69 -13.66 -7.14
N LYS A 318 -17.54 -12.42 -6.63
CA LYS A 318 -16.27 -11.88 -6.08
C LYS A 318 -15.61 -12.80 -5.04
N HIS A 319 -16.39 -13.43 -4.16
CA HIS A 319 -15.85 -14.28 -3.09
C HIS A 319 -15.09 -15.50 -3.61
N SER A 320 -15.44 -16.01 -4.80
CA SER A 320 -14.76 -17.17 -5.40
C SER A 320 -13.34 -16.86 -5.84
N LEU A 321 -12.98 -15.58 -5.98
CA LEU A 321 -11.62 -15.18 -6.31
C LEU A 321 -10.63 -15.67 -5.24
N LYS A 322 -11.07 -15.80 -3.98
CA LYS A 322 -10.26 -16.42 -2.91
C LYS A 322 -9.88 -17.85 -3.26
N GLU A 323 -10.86 -18.70 -3.56
CA GLU A 323 -10.66 -20.11 -3.91
C GLU A 323 -9.70 -20.24 -5.10
N VAL A 324 -9.88 -19.37 -6.10
CA VAL A 324 -9.05 -19.35 -7.31
C VAL A 324 -7.59 -19.02 -7.02
N LEU A 325 -7.31 -18.13 -6.06
CA LEU A 325 -5.94 -17.78 -5.66
C LEU A 325 -5.29 -18.85 -4.76
N GLN A 326 -6.09 -19.69 -4.09
CA GLN A 326 -5.63 -20.82 -3.27
C GLN A 326 -5.24 -22.05 -4.09
N ASP A 327 -5.74 -22.17 -5.33
CA ASP A 327 -5.43 -23.32 -6.17
C ASP A 327 -3.92 -23.41 -6.45
N PRO A 328 -3.24 -24.54 -6.13
CA PRO A 328 -1.80 -24.69 -6.28
C PRO A 328 -1.30 -24.51 -7.73
N SER A 329 -2.16 -24.77 -8.72
CA SER A 329 -1.84 -24.55 -10.14
C SER A 329 -1.60 -23.06 -10.45
N VAL A 330 -2.28 -22.19 -9.71
CA VAL A 330 -2.19 -20.74 -9.79
C VAL A 330 -1.08 -20.23 -8.89
N THR A 331 -0.99 -20.73 -7.65
CA THR A 331 0.03 -20.33 -6.67
C THR A 331 1.45 -20.57 -7.19
N ALA A 332 1.71 -21.66 -7.91
CA ALA A 332 3.05 -21.92 -8.47
C ALA A 332 3.48 -20.87 -9.51
N LYS A 333 2.52 -20.27 -10.24
CA LYS A 333 2.79 -19.23 -11.24
C LYS A 333 2.72 -17.81 -10.67
N LEU A 334 2.04 -17.66 -9.54
CA LEU A 334 1.84 -16.40 -8.81
C LEU A 334 2.66 -16.31 -7.52
N ALA A 335 3.67 -17.18 -7.35
CA ALA A 335 4.46 -17.25 -6.12
C ALA A 335 5.15 -15.92 -5.77
N ASP A 336 5.45 -15.13 -6.80
CA ASP A 336 6.11 -13.82 -6.66
C ASP A 336 5.14 -12.66 -6.39
N THR A 337 3.82 -12.92 -6.30
CA THR A 337 2.81 -11.88 -6.07
C THR A 337 2.45 -11.79 -4.59
N LYS A 338 2.46 -10.58 -4.03
CA LYS A 338 2.09 -10.29 -2.63
C LYS A 338 0.72 -10.90 -2.23
N ALA A 339 -0.28 -10.79 -3.09
CA ALA A 339 -1.62 -11.34 -2.87
C ALA A 339 -1.63 -12.85 -2.60
N ALA A 340 -0.77 -13.63 -3.28
CA ALA A 340 -0.68 -15.07 -3.05
C ALA A 340 -0.09 -15.38 -1.66
N GLY A 341 0.91 -14.60 -1.22
CA GLY A 341 1.49 -14.71 0.12
C GLY A 341 0.50 -14.37 1.24
N GLU A 342 -0.34 -13.36 1.04
CA GLU A 342 -1.41 -12.98 1.97
C GLU A 342 -2.45 -14.11 2.12
N VAL A 343 -2.97 -14.62 1.00
CA VAL A 343 -3.95 -15.71 1.00
C VAL A 343 -3.39 -16.97 1.67
N LYS A 344 -2.13 -17.33 1.38
CA LYS A 344 -1.46 -18.48 2.01
C LYS A 344 -1.31 -18.34 3.52
N SER A 345 -1.01 -17.13 4.00
CA SER A 345 -0.81 -16.88 5.44
C SER A 345 -2.13 -16.98 6.21
N LEU A 346 -3.20 -16.49 5.60
CA LEU A 346 -4.55 -16.57 6.17
C LEU A 346 -5.08 -18.02 6.12
N GLU A 347 -4.78 -18.77 5.06
CA GLU A 347 -5.07 -20.20 4.99
C GLU A 347 -4.31 -20.99 6.06
N GLN A 348 -3.01 -20.71 6.25
CA GLN A 348 -2.23 -21.31 7.32
C GLN A 348 -2.88 -21.03 8.69
N PHE A 349 -3.33 -19.80 8.95
CA PHE A 349 -4.05 -19.47 10.18
C PHE A 349 -5.31 -20.35 10.37
N TYR A 350 -6.14 -20.53 9.34
CA TYR A 350 -7.32 -21.40 9.43
C TYR A 350 -6.96 -22.88 9.62
N ILE A 351 -5.89 -23.37 8.99
CA ILE A 351 -5.40 -24.74 9.18
C ILE A 351 -4.96 -24.93 10.64
N MET A 352 -4.22 -23.96 11.21
CA MET A 352 -3.80 -24.01 12.61
C MET A 352 -5.01 -24.03 13.54
N LEU A 353 -6.02 -23.19 13.30
CA LEU A 353 -7.25 -23.16 14.10
C LEU A 353 -8.03 -24.50 14.06
N GLN A 354 -7.95 -25.25 12.95
CA GLN A 354 -8.60 -26.55 12.82
C GLN A 354 -7.83 -27.70 13.51
N HIS A 355 -6.50 -27.64 13.54
CA HIS A 355 -5.66 -28.71 14.05
C HIS A 355 -5.17 -28.49 15.49
N GLU A 356 -4.82 -27.25 15.84
CA GLU A 356 -4.21 -26.82 17.11
C GLU A 356 -4.81 -25.45 17.53
N PRO A 357 -5.99 -25.44 18.18
CA PRO A 357 -6.67 -24.19 18.53
C PRO A 357 -5.82 -23.28 19.43
N ASP A 358 -5.10 -23.86 20.40
CA ASP A 358 -4.26 -23.17 21.39
C ASP A 358 -3.02 -22.47 20.78
N ARG A 359 -2.85 -22.52 19.45
CA ARG A 359 -1.73 -21.94 18.72
C ARG A 359 -2.14 -20.82 17.76
N ALA A 360 -3.43 -20.61 17.55
CA ALA A 360 -3.96 -19.59 16.65
C ALA A 360 -5.00 -18.72 17.36
N TYR A 361 -4.60 -17.50 17.69
CA TYR A 361 -5.44 -16.55 18.42
C TYR A 361 -5.89 -15.40 17.51
N TYR A 362 -7.10 -14.90 17.74
CA TYR A 362 -7.61 -13.67 17.15
C TYR A 362 -8.19 -12.76 18.24
N GLY A 363 -8.24 -11.46 17.96
CA GLY A 363 -8.65 -10.44 18.94
C GLY A 363 -7.46 -9.78 19.64
N ILE A 364 -7.65 -8.51 20.01
CA ILE A 364 -6.55 -7.68 20.52
C ILE A 364 -6.03 -8.16 21.89
N LYS A 365 -6.92 -8.56 22.82
CA LYS A 365 -6.52 -9.03 24.15
C LYS A 365 -5.60 -10.26 24.05
N HIS A 366 -6.08 -11.30 23.36
CA HIS A 366 -5.32 -12.55 23.18
C HIS A 366 -3.97 -12.34 22.49
N VAL A 367 -3.94 -11.49 21.47
CA VAL A 367 -2.69 -11.21 20.73
C VAL A 367 -1.70 -10.42 21.58
N GLU A 368 -2.16 -9.58 22.50
CA GLU A 368 -1.28 -8.91 23.46
C GLU A 368 -0.72 -9.87 24.50
N SER A 369 -1.54 -10.72 25.11
CA SER A 369 -1.06 -11.76 26.03
C SER A 369 -0.04 -12.70 25.35
N ALA A 370 -0.31 -13.06 24.09
CA ALA A 370 0.63 -13.83 23.28
C ALA A 370 1.93 -13.06 22.95
N SER A 371 1.85 -11.74 22.78
CA SER A 371 3.02 -10.88 22.58
C SER A 371 3.84 -10.74 23.85
N GLU A 372 3.21 -10.69 25.03
CA GLU A 372 3.88 -10.66 26.33
C GLU A 372 4.60 -11.98 26.62
N SER A 373 4.05 -13.09 26.14
CA SER A 373 4.66 -14.42 26.20
C SER A 373 5.71 -14.68 25.11
N GLU A 374 6.01 -13.69 24.26
CA GLU A 374 6.98 -13.77 23.15
C GLU A 374 6.77 -14.94 22.18
N ALA A 375 5.53 -15.40 22.04
CA ALA A 375 5.21 -16.63 21.33
C ALA A 375 4.81 -16.42 19.87
N ILE A 376 4.64 -15.18 19.42
CA ILE A 376 4.11 -14.87 18.08
C ILE A 376 5.14 -15.25 17.00
N GLU A 377 4.74 -16.13 16.09
CA GLU A 377 5.49 -16.48 14.87
C GLU A 377 5.13 -15.55 13.72
N THR A 378 3.83 -15.45 13.43
CA THR A 378 3.30 -14.60 12.35
C THR A 378 2.13 -13.76 12.87
N LEU A 379 2.23 -12.45 12.72
CA LEU A 379 1.18 -11.49 13.06
C LEU A 379 0.44 -11.06 11.79
N LEU A 380 -0.88 -11.21 11.79
CA LEU A 380 -1.77 -10.82 10.70
C LEU A 380 -2.58 -9.60 11.17
N ILE A 381 -2.38 -8.44 10.54
CA ILE A 381 -3.10 -7.22 10.90
C ILE A 381 -3.69 -6.56 9.66
N SER A 382 -4.94 -6.10 9.78
CA SER A 382 -5.61 -5.29 8.76
C SER A 382 -5.15 -3.83 8.79
N ASP A 383 -4.93 -3.24 7.61
CA ASP A 383 -4.54 -1.85 7.46
C ASP A 383 -5.58 -0.84 7.96
N ARG A 384 -6.84 -1.26 8.08
CA ARG A 384 -7.94 -0.47 8.60
C ARG A 384 -7.70 -0.05 10.05
N LEU A 385 -7.06 -0.90 10.85
CA LEU A 385 -6.84 -0.63 12.28
C LEU A 385 -5.86 0.52 12.51
N PHE A 386 -4.88 0.72 11.62
CA PHE A 386 -3.98 1.87 11.68
C PHE A 386 -4.65 3.20 11.30
N ARG A 387 -5.87 3.15 10.76
CA ARG A 387 -6.69 4.32 10.38
C ARG A 387 -7.77 4.67 11.40
N ALA A 388 -7.83 3.99 12.56
CA ALA A 388 -8.79 4.33 13.60
C ALA A 388 -8.68 5.82 13.97
N GLN A 389 -9.83 6.49 14.14
CA GLN A 389 -9.87 7.91 14.50
C GLN A 389 -9.25 8.17 15.88
N ASP A 390 -9.27 7.16 16.75
CA ASP A 390 -8.65 7.24 18.05
C ASP A 390 -7.13 7.03 17.95
N VAL A 391 -6.40 8.06 18.40
CA VAL A 391 -4.94 8.09 18.36
C VAL A 391 -4.34 7.07 19.35
N ALA A 392 -5.03 6.79 20.46
CA ALA A 392 -4.53 5.87 21.48
C ALA A 392 -4.52 4.43 20.96
N THR A 393 -5.63 3.96 20.38
CA THR A 393 -5.71 2.64 19.74
C THR A 393 -4.70 2.48 18.60
N ARG A 394 -4.51 3.49 17.76
CA ARG A 394 -3.47 3.44 16.70
C ARG A 394 -2.08 3.22 17.30
N ARG A 395 -1.70 3.99 18.33
CA ARG A 395 -0.40 3.84 18.99
C ARG A 395 -0.22 2.46 19.61
N ARG A 396 -1.28 1.87 20.17
CA ARG A 396 -1.29 0.51 20.71
C ARG A 396 -0.95 -0.53 19.63
N TYR A 397 -1.59 -0.46 18.46
CA TYR A 397 -1.29 -1.36 17.34
C TYR A 397 0.12 -1.17 16.77
N VAL A 398 0.59 0.08 16.66
CA VAL A 398 1.96 0.36 16.20
C VAL A 398 2.98 -0.24 17.17
N ALA A 399 2.78 -0.06 18.48
CA ALA A 399 3.66 -0.63 19.50
C ALA A 399 3.64 -2.17 19.48
N LEU A 400 2.49 -2.81 19.25
CA LEU A 400 2.39 -4.25 19.10
C LEU A 400 3.20 -4.76 17.90
N VAL A 401 3.08 -4.09 16.74
CA VAL A 401 3.85 -4.45 15.53
C VAL A 401 5.34 -4.29 15.75
N GLU A 402 5.77 -3.19 16.38
CA GLU A 402 7.18 -2.95 16.68
C GLU A 402 7.73 -4.04 17.62
N LYS A 403 7.00 -4.36 18.71
CA LYS A 403 7.36 -5.46 19.62
C LYS A 403 7.54 -6.79 18.89
N VAL A 404 6.59 -7.16 18.03
CA VAL A 404 6.67 -8.44 17.30
C VAL A 404 7.84 -8.44 16.30
N LYS A 405 8.10 -7.32 15.62
CA LYS A 405 9.27 -7.20 14.73
C LYS A 405 10.58 -7.30 15.51
N ASP A 406 10.68 -6.69 16.69
CA ASP A 406 11.88 -6.74 17.55
C ASP A 406 12.18 -8.16 18.06
N LEU A 407 11.13 -8.96 18.32
CA LEU A 407 11.22 -10.37 18.70
C LEU A 407 11.50 -11.32 17.51
N GLY A 408 11.62 -10.77 16.29
CA GLY A 408 11.86 -11.52 15.06
C GLY A 408 10.65 -12.31 14.57
N GLY A 409 9.42 -11.90 14.93
CA GLY A 409 8.19 -12.42 14.32
C GLY A 409 7.94 -11.81 12.94
N ASP A 410 7.29 -12.56 12.05
CA ASP A 410 6.91 -12.09 10.72
C ASP A 410 5.59 -11.30 10.80
N VAL A 411 5.58 -10.05 10.35
CA VAL A 411 4.39 -9.20 10.39
C VAL A 411 3.84 -8.99 8.98
N LYS A 412 2.61 -9.45 8.75
CA LYS A 412 1.90 -9.32 7.48
C LYS A 412 0.73 -8.37 7.62
N ILE A 413 0.84 -7.24 6.91
CA ILE A 413 -0.20 -6.21 6.86
C ILE A 413 -1.09 -6.50 5.66
N PHE A 414 -2.36 -6.79 5.93
CA PHE A 414 -3.40 -7.06 4.94
C PHE A 414 -4.10 -5.77 4.56
N SER A 415 -4.40 -5.62 3.28
CA SER A 415 -5.25 -4.53 2.81
C SER A 415 -6.72 -4.89 2.95
N SER A 416 -7.50 -4.02 3.60
CA SER A 416 -8.95 -4.18 3.73
C SER A 416 -9.72 -4.20 2.40
N LEU A 417 -9.12 -3.73 1.30
CA LEU A 417 -9.71 -3.80 -0.05
C LEU A 417 -9.41 -5.10 -0.80
N HIS A 418 -8.61 -5.99 -0.21
CA HIS A 418 -8.34 -7.32 -0.75
C HIS A 418 -9.28 -8.35 -0.12
N VAL A 419 -9.52 -9.46 -0.85
CA VAL A 419 -10.48 -10.51 -0.43
C VAL A 419 -10.01 -11.20 0.87
N SER A 420 -8.70 -11.33 1.08
CA SER A 420 -8.13 -11.84 2.34
C SER A 420 -8.36 -10.85 3.50
N GLY A 421 -8.15 -9.55 3.27
CA GLY A 421 -8.35 -8.51 4.28
C GLY A 421 -9.81 -8.40 4.73
N GLU A 422 -10.78 -8.56 3.83
CA GLU A 422 -12.20 -8.61 4.18
C GLU A 422 -12.52 -9.73 5.19
N GLN A 423 -11.81 -10.87 5.13
CA GLN A 423 -11.98 -11.97 6.08
C GLN A 423 -11.30 -11.70 7.42
N LEU A 424 -10.10 -11.12 7.39
CA LEU A 424 -9.40 -10.75 8.61
C LEU A 424 -10.18 -9.68 9.38
N ASP A 425 -10.79 -8.72 8.68
CA ASP A 425 -11.68 -7.71 9.28
C ASP A 425 -12.91 -8.34 9.97
N GLN A 426 -13.43 -9.46 9.46
CA GLN A 426 -14.50 -10.21 10.13
C GLN A 426 -14.01 -10.88 11.43
N LEU A 427 -12.72 -11.19 11.51
CA LEU A 427 -12.03 -11.70 12.71
C LEU A 427 -11.40 -10.58 13.53
N THR A 428 -12.12 -9.47 13.73
CA THR A 428 -11.68 -8.27 14.48
C THR A 428 -10.50 -7.48 13.89
N GLY A 429 -9.92 -7.94 12.78
CA GLY A 429 -8.81 -7.30 12.08
C GLY A 429 -7.41 -7.65 12.61
N VAL A 430 -7.31 -8.45 13.68
CA VAL A 430 -6.05 -8.88 14.30
C VAL A 430 -6.07 -10.37 14.55
N ALA A 431 -5.05 -11.07 14.06
CA ALA A 431 -4.83 -12.48 14.34
C ALA A 431 -3.33 -12.79 14.45
N ALA A 432 -2.98 -13.82 15.20
CA ALA A 432 -1.61 -14.28 15.38
C ALA A 432 -1.52 -15.80 15.29
N ILE A 433 -0.45 -16.28 14.68
CA ILE A 433 -0.02 -17.68 14.72
C ILE A 433 1.17 -17.75 15.68
N LEU A 434 1.10 -18.63 16.66
CA LEU A 434 2.14 -18.80 17.68
C LEU A 434 3.16 -19.88 17.28
N ARG A 435 4.36 -19.82 17.88
CA ARG A 435 5.43 -20.81 17.73
C ARG A 435 5.14 -22.08 18.55
N PHE A 436 4.52 -21.91 19.71
CA PHE A 436 4.13 -22.96 20.64
C PHE A 436 2.72 -22.68 21.19
N PRO A 437 1.96 -23.72 21.57
CA PRO A 437 0.62 -23.54 22.12
C PRO A 437 0.65 -22.92 23.52
N ILE A 438 -0.26 -22.00 23.81
CA ILE A 438 -0.43 -21.37 25.13
C ILE A 438 -1.91 -21.43 25.54
N PRO A 439 -2.34 -22.50 26.24
CA PRO A 439 -3.75 -22.71 26.58
C PRO A 439 -4.33 -21.67 27.56
N GLU A 440 -3.48 -21.05 28.38
CA GLU A 440 -3.89 -20.16 29.48
C GLU A 440 -4.56 -18.86 29.01
N ILE A 441 -4.40 -18.48 27.73
CA ILE A 441 -4.94 -17.24 27.17
C ILE A 441 -6.48 -17.30 27.06
N ASP A 442 -7.04 -18.49 26.84
CA ASP A 442 -8.50 -18.67 26.73
C ASP A 442 -9.21 -18.69 28.10
N GLU A 443 -8.49 -19.00 29.18
CA GLU A 443 -9.07 -19.11 30.53
C GLU A 443 -9.35 -17.74 31.16
N GLU A 444 -8.59 -16.70 30.81
CA GLU A 444 -8.78 -15.33 31.30
C GLU A 444 -10.11 -14.72 30.84
N ASP A 445 -10.52 -14.99 29.60
CA ASP A 445 -11.78 -14.50 29.03
C ASP A 445 -13.01 -15.20 29.65
N ALA A 446 -12.88 -16.44 30.14
CA ALA A 446 -13.96 -17.13 30.85
C ALA A 446 -14.21 -16.50 32.23
N THR A 447 -13.17 -16.07 32.93
CA THR A 447 -13.30 -15.43 34.25
C THR A 447 -13.92 -14.04 34.20
N ASP A 448 -13.69 -13.27 33.12
CA ASP A 448 -14.33 -11.95 32.92
C ASP A 448 -15.85 -12.06 32.65
N SER A 449 -16.34 -13.23 32.19
CA SER A 449 -17.75 -13.43 31.82
C SER A 449 -18.67 -13.87 32.97
N ASP A 450 -18.10 -14.27 34.11
CA ASP A 450 -18.84 -14.72 35.30
C ASP A 450 -19.07 -13.59 36.34
N GLU A 451 -18.61 -12.35 36.07
CA GLU A 451 -18.74 -11.20 36.98
C GLU A 451 -19.80 -10.13 36.57
N ASP A 452 -20.63 -10.36 35.55
CA ASP A 452 -21.74 -9.44 35.16
C ASP A 452 -23.16 -9.93 35.54
#